data_AF-A0A7S1RDS2-F1
#
_entry.id   AF-A0A7S1RDS2-F1
#
_cell.length_a   1.000
_cell.length_b   1.000
_cell.length_c   1.000
_cell.angle_alpha   90.00
_cell.angle_beta   90.00
_cell.angle_gamma   90.00
#
_symmetry.space_group_name_H-M   'P 1'
#
loop_
_entity.id
_entity.type
_entity.pdbx_description
1 polymer ?
#
loop_
_entity_poly.entity_id
_entity_poly.type
_entity_poly.pdbx_seq_one_letter_code
_entity_poly.pdbx_strand_id
1 'polypeptide(L)'
;PQLTFAAIRADVIAGLTVGIMVIPQSMSYANVAGLPYIIGMYSACVPAFVYAFLGQSRQLAVGPVAMVSLMLEVGLTEVLTVEQCPKWYELGGRAQEQLQSDLCPEAYAGAAF
;
A
#
# COMPACT_ATOMS: atom_id res chain seq x y z
N PRO A 1 -10.77 -31.51 5.29
CA PRO A 1 -11.23 -30.14 5.61
C PRO A 1 -12.72 -30.18 5.96
N GLN A 2 -13.14 -29.69 7.13
CA GLN A 2 -14.55 -29.67 7.53
C GLN A 2 -15.15 -28.28 7.30
N LEU A 3 -15.54 -27.99 6.06
CA LEU A 3 -16.34 -26.80 5.72
C LEU A 3 -17.73 -26.97 6.33
N THR A 4 -17.90 -26.54 7.57
CA THR A 4 -19.21 -26.47 8.22
C THR A 4 -19.84 -25.12 7.93
N PHE A 5 -21.17 -25.09 7.87
CA PHE A 5 -21.93 -23.85 7.67
C PHE A 5 -21.62 -22.81 8.76
N ALA A 6 -21.28 -23.28 9.97
CA ALA A 6 -20.84 -22.46 11.09
C ALA A 6 -19.47 -21.79 10.88
N ALA A 7 -18.58 -22.39 10.10
CA ALA A 7 -17.29 -21.78 9.75
C ALA A 7 -17.46 -20.69 8.68
N ILE A 8 -18.34 -20.91 7.69
CA ILE A 8 -18.61 -19.93 6.64
C ILE A 8 -19.18 -18.63 7.21
N ARG A 9 -20.14 -18.70 8.15
CA ARG A 9 -20.65 -17.49 8.83
C ARG A 9 -19.57 -16.74 9.60
N ALA A 10 -18.62 -17.45 10.20
CA ALA A 10 -17.54 -16.85 10.97
C ALA A 10 -16.52 -16.17 10.04
N ASP A 11 -16.18 -16.84 8.93
CA ASP A 11 -15.30 -16.31 7.89
C ASP A 11 -15.86 -15.04 7.24
N VAL A 12 -17.18 -14.97 7.01
CA VAL A 12 -17.82 -13.75 6.45
C VAL A 12 -17.72 -12.57 7.42
N ILE A 13 -17.99 -12.78 8.70
CA ILE A 13 -17.90 -11.71 9.72
C ILE A 13 -16.44 -11.26 9.87
N ALA A 14 -15.50 -12.19 9.93
CA ALA A 14 -14.07 -11.89 10.02
C ALA A 14 -13.55 -11.17 8.76
N GLY A 15 -13.99 -11.57 7.57
CA GLY A 15 -13.63 -10.91 6.32
C GLY A 15 -14.15 -9.47 6.25
N LEU A 16 -15.39 -9.23 6.72
CA LEU A 16 -15.96 -7.89 6.75
C LEU A 16 -15.19 -6.97 7.71
N THR A 17 -14.87 -7.43 8.91
CA THR A 17 -14.13 -6.61 9.90
C THR A 17 -12.72 -6.29 9.43
N VAL A 18 -12.01 -7.28 8.87
CA VAL A 18 -10.67 -7.07 8.29
C VAL A 18 -10.73 -6.15 7.08
N GLY A 19 -11.73 -6.30 6.20
CA GLY A 19 -11.91 -5.45 5.03
C GLY A 19 -12.12 -3.97 5.39
N ILE A 20 -12.91 -3.69 6.43
CA ILE A 20 -13.14 -2.33 6.92
C ILE A 20 -11.83 -1.73 7.47
N MET A 21 -11.04 -2.50 8.21
CA MET A 21 -9.78 -2.04 8.79
C MET A 21 -8.67 -1.82 7.76
N VAL A 22 -8.68 -2.60 6.67
CA VAL A 22 -7.70 -2.48 5.59
C VAL A 22 -7.77 -1.12 4.90
N ILE A 23 -8.95 -0.51 4.76
CA ILE A 23 -9.12 0.78 4.06
C ILE A 23 -8.25 1.90 4.67
N PRO A 24 -8.42 2.28 5.96
CA PRO A 24 -7.57 3.31 6.56
C PRO A 24 -6.11 2.85 6.70
N GLN A 25 -5.85 1.56 6.93
CA GLN A 25 -4.51 1.02 7.04
C GLN A 25 -3.71 1.20 5.74
N SER A 26 -4.29 0.88 4.58
CA SER A 26 -3.64 1.03 3.28
C SER A 26 -3.46 2.49 2.87
N MET A 27 -4.39 3.38 3.24
CA MET A 27 -4.23 4.82 3.01
C MET A 27 -3.05 5.39 3.82
N SER A 28 -2.94 5.01 5.09
CA SER A 28 -1.82 5.43 5.94
C SER A 28 -0.47 4.95 5.39
N TYR A 29 -0.41 3.72 4.88
CA TYR A 29 0.82 3.13 4.35
C TYR A 29 1.24 3.74 3.01
N ALA A 30 0.29 4.06 2.13
CA ALA A 30 0.59 4.86 0.94
C ALA A 30 1.15 6.23 1.31
N ASN A 31 0.58 6.89 2.33
CA ASN A 31 1.06 8.18 2.80
C ASN A 31 2.52 8.12 3.26
N VAL A 32 2.85 7.11 4.08
CA VAL A 32 4.21 6.92 4.59
C VAL A 32 5.18 6.66 3.45
N ALA A 33 4.78 5.93 2.41
CA ALA A 33 5.62 5.72 1.25
C ALA A 33 5.70 6.95 0.30
N GLY A 34 4.95 8.03 0.58
CA GLY A 34 4.84 9.21 -0.29
C GLY A 34 3.99 8.99 -1.55
N LEU A 35 3.21 7.91 -1.63
CA LEU A 35 2.38 7.55 -2.77
C LEU A 35 0.91 8.02 -2.63
N PRO A 36 0.21 8.24 -3.75
CA PRO A 36 -1.23 8.48 -3.73
C PRO A 36 -2.00 7.37 -3.00
N TYR A 37 -3.02 7.75 -2.23
CA TYR A 37 -3.86 6.81 -1.48
C TYR A 37 -4.49 5.72 -2.36
N ILE A 38 -4.78 6.04 -3.63
CA ILE A 38 -5.35 5.09 -4.57
C ILE A 38 -4.41 3.90 -4.85
N ILE A 39 -3.08 4.13 -4.84
CA ILE A 39 -2.07 3.07 -5.02
C ILE A 39 -2.00 2.17 -3.79
N GLY A 40 -2.15 2.75 -2.59
CA GLY A 40 -2.36 1.99 -1.36
C GLY A 40 -3.57 1.07 -1.45
N MET A 41 -4.69 1.58 -1.98
CA MET A 41 -5.89 0.76 -2.13
C MET A 41 -5.73 -0.36 -3.16
N TYR A 42 -5.05 -0.10 -4.29
CA TYR A 42 -4.74 -1.14 -5.26
C TYR A 42 -3.83 -2.22 -4.69
N SER A 43 -2.81 -1.85 -3.90
CA SER A 43 -1.92 -2.81 -3.25
C SER A 43 -2.58 -3.61 -2.12
N ALA A 44 -3.73 -3.18 -1.60
CA ALA A 44 -4.53 -3.97 -0.67
C ALA A 44 -5.49 -4.93 -1.39
N CYS A 45 -6.18 -4.47 -2.44
CA CYS A 45 -7.17 -5.29 -3.13
C CYS A 45 -6.55 -6.34 -4.06
N VAL A 46 -5.65 -5.92 -4.95
CA VAL A 46 -5.15 -6.81 -6.02
C VAL A 46 -4.42 -8.03 -5.46
N PRO A 47 -3.45 -7.88 -4.54
CA PRO A 47 -2.75 -9.04 -3.97
C PRO A 47 -3.67 -9.94 -3.15
N ALA A 48 -4.65 -9.38 -2.44
CA ALA A 48 -5.63 -10.17 -1.69
C ALA A 48 -6.51 -11.02 -2.63
N PHE A 49 -6.97 -10.45 -3.76
CA PHE A 49 -7.70 -11.22 -4.78
C PHE A 49 -6.82 -12.32 -5.39
N VAL A 50 -5.59 -11.98 -5.80
CA VAL A 50 -4.66 -12.95 -6.39
C VAL A 50 -4.33 -14.08 -5.39
N TYR A 51 -4.06 -13.73 -4.13
CA TYR A 51 -3.77 -14.68 -3.07
C TYR A 51 -4.97 -15.55 -2.70
N ALA A 52 -6.21 -15.05 -2.84
CA ALA A 52 -7.40 -15.87 -2.62
C ALA A 52 -7.48 -17.06 -3.60
N PHE A 53 -6.96 -16.94 -4.83
CA PHE A 53 -6.95 -18.02 -5.82
C PHE A 53 -5.69 -18.89 -5.77
N LEU A 54 -4.52 -18.28 -5.53
CA LEU A 54 -3.21 -18.96 -5.59
C LEU A 54 -2.67 -19.37 -4.21
N GLY A 55 -3.23 -18.83 -3.13
CA GLY A 55 -2.73 -18.96 -1.78
C GLY A 55 -2.86 -20.38 -1.21
N GLN A 56 -1.79 -20.84 -0.58
CA GLN A 56 -1.74 -22.16 0.08
C GLN A 56 -2.19 -22.10 1.54
N SER A 57 -2.13 -20.93 2.19
CA SER A 57 -2.52 -20.74 3.60
C SER A 57 -3.84 -19.97 3.73
N ARG A 58 -4.79 -20.56 4.48
CA ARG A 58 -6.14 -20.00 4.74
C ARG A 58 -6.18 -18.87 5.76
N GLN A 59 -5.10 -18.66 6.51
CA GLN A 59 -5.05 -17.68 7.62
C GLN A 59 -4.13 -16.50 7.33
N LEU A 60 -3.38 -16.55 6.24
CA LEU A 60 -2.46 -15.48 5.90
C LEU A 60 -3.21 -14.37 5.14
N ALA A 61 -3.24 -13.18 5.71
CA ALA A 61 -3.71 -11.98 5.03
C ALA A 61 -2.54 -11.33 4.30
N VAL A 62 -2.70 -11.07 3.00
CA VAL A 62 -1.71 -10.38 2.17
C VAL A 62 -2.23 -8.97 1.88
N GLY A 63 -1.37 -7.97 2.06
CA GLY A 63 -1.70 -6.56 1.84
C GLY A 63 -0.50 -5.65 2.10
N PRO A 64 -0.69 -4.32 2.02
CA PRO A 64 0.38 -3.37 2.27
C PRO A 64 0.81 -3.43 3.74
N VAL A 65 2.13 -3.33 3.95
CA VAL A 65 2.76 -3.39 5.27
C VAL A 65 3.61 -2.14 5.47
N ALA A 66 3.61 -1.59 6.68
CA ALA A 66 4.39 -0.41 7.05
C ALA A 66 5.88 -0.53 6.67
N MET A 67 6.49 -1.68 6.93
CA MET A 67 7.90 -1.91 6.63
C MET A 67 8.20 -1.80 5.13
N VAL A 68 7.37 -2.40 4.28
CA VAL A 68 7.53 -2.31 2.82
C VAL A 68 7.31 -0.87 2.34
N SER A 69 6.40 -0.14 2.97
CA SER A 69 6.12 1.26 2.65
C SER A 69 7.33 2.17 2.90
N LEU A 70 8.02 1.97 4.03
CA LEU A 70 9.27 2.67 4.34
C LEU A 70 10.41 2.27 3.39
N MET A 71 10.51 0.99 3.03
CA MET A 71 11.52 0.57 2.05
C MET A 71 11.25 1.16 0.67
N LEU A 72 9.99 1.30 0.27
CA LEU A 72 9.60 1.97 -0.97
C LEU A 72 9.94 3.46 -0.93
N GLU A 73 9.66 4.14 0.19
CA GLU A 73 10.05 5.53 0.40
C GLU A 73 11.56 5.70 0.16
N VAL A 74 12.39 4.93 0.90
CA VAL A 74 13.85 5.00 0.77
C VAL A 74 14.30 4.69 -0.66
N GLY A 75 13.77 3.64 -1.29
CA GLY A 75 14.11 3.28 -2.66
C GLY A 75 13.73 4.36 -3.68
N LEU A 76 12.55 4.97 -3.54
CA LEU A 76 12.11 6.09 -4.39
C LEU A 76 13.02 7.30 -4.23
N THR A 77 13.51 7.57 -3.01
CA THR A 77 14.45 8.68 -2.77
C THR A 77 15.85 8.42 -3.28
N GLU A 78 16.24 7.17 -3.51
CA GLU A 78 17.50 6.85 -4.21
C GLU A 78 17.36 7.02 -5.73
N VAL A 79 16.20 6.68 -6.28
CA VAL A 79 15.94 6.77 -7.74
C VAL A 79 15.62 8.21 -8.18
N LEU A 80 14.84 8.95 -7.38
CA LEU A 80 14.45 10.33 -7.66
C LEU A 80 15.55 11.28 -7.18
N THR A 81 16.46 11.64 -8.09
CA THR A 81 17.57 12.55 -7.78
C THR A 81 17.09 13.98 -7.53
N VAL A 82 17.91 14.79 -6.84
CA VAL A 82 17.63 16.21 -6.53
C VAL A 82 17.37 17.03 -7.80
N GLU A 83 18.01 16.69 -8.92
CA GLU A 83 17.81 17.39 -10.20
C GLU A 83 16.42 17.11 -10.80
N GLN A 84 15.91 15.88 -10.64
CA GLN A 84 14.62 15.49 -11.17
C GLN A 84 13.45 15.96 -10.30
N CYS A 85 13.69 16.11 -8.99
CA CYS A 85 12.65 16.42 -8.02
C CYS A 85 13.10 17.41 -6.92
N PRO A 86 13.48 18.65 -7.27
CA PRO A 86 14.06 19.60 -6.32
C PRO A 86 13.07 19.99 -5.22
N LYS A 87 11.79 20.11 -5.57
CA LYS A 87 10.72 20.55 -4.66
C LYS A 87 10.51 19.61 -3.47
N TRP A 88 10.74 18.30 -3.67
CA TRP A 88 10.59 17.30 -2.61
C TRP A 88 11.74 17.40 -1.60
N TYR A 89 12.97 17.55 -2.07
CA TYR A 89 14.15 17.76 -1.22
C TYR A 89 14.12 19.09 -0.46
N GLU A 90 13.59 20.15 -1.08
CA GLU A 90 13.41 21.45 -0.42
C GLU A 90 12.38 21.41 0.72
N LEU A 91 11.34 20.58 0.60
CA LEU A 91 10.31 20.47 1.62
C LEU A 91 10.78 19.72 2.88
N GLY A 92 11.73 18.78 2.74
CA GLY A 92 12.24 17.98 3.87
C GLY A 92 11.11 17.41 4.73
N GLY A 93 11.09 17.72 6.03
CA GLY A 93 10.05 17.26 6.98
C GLY A 93 8.61 17.73 6.69
N ARG A 94 8.41 18.65 5.73
CA ARG A 94 7.09 19.07 5.25
C ARG A 94 6.57 18.19 4.11
N ALA A 95 7.42 17.33 3.53
CA ALA A 95 7.00 16.39 2.49
C ALA A 95 5.94 15.42 3.00
N GLN A 96 5.88 15.14 4.30
CA GLN A 96 4.82 14.30 4.89
C GLN A 96 3.40 14.90 4.71
N GLU A 97 3.28 16.22 4.52
CA GLU A 97 2.00 16.89 4.24
C GLU A 97 1.64 16.87 2.75
N GLN A 98 2.58 16.62 1.85
CA GLN A 98 2.36 16.67 0.40
C GLN A 98 2.96 15.46 -0.32
N LEU A 99 2.12 14.71 -1.01
CA LEU A 99 2.48 13.47 -1.69
C LEU A 99 3.63 13.68 -2.70
N GLN A 100 4.59 12.77 -2.70
CA GLN A 100 5.76 12.82 -3.58
C GLN A 100 5.36 12.73 -5.06
N SER A 101 4.29 12.00 -5.36
CA SER A 101 3.66 11.97 -6.69
C SER A 101 3.16 13.33 -7.19
N ASP A 102 2.70 14.19 -6.28
CA ASP A 102 2.13 15.49 -6.63
C ASP A 102 3.23 16.53 -6.84
N LEU A 103 4.36 16.36 -6.16
CA LEU A 103 5.51 17.23 -6.31
C LEU A 103 6.27 16.96 -7.61
N CYS A 104 6.37 15.69 -8.03
CA CYS A 104 7.21 15.28 -9.17
C CYS A 104 6.56 14.19 -10.05
N PRO A 105 5.48 14.51 -10.77
CA PRO A 105 4.69 13.52 -11.50
C PRO A 105 5.45 12.82 -12.64
N GLU A 106 6.33 13.52 -13.36
CA GLU A 106 7.05 12.92 -14.51
C GLU A 106 8.16 11.95 -14.08
N ALA A 107 8.99 12.35 -13.12
CA ALA A 107 10.05 11.50 -12.60
C ALA A 107 9.48 10.31 -11.84
N TYR A 108 8.39 10.52 -11.09
CA TYR A 108 7.65 9.46 -10.41
C TYR A 108 7.03 8.47 -11.41
N ALA A 109 6.43 8.94 -12.51
CA ALA A 109 5.86 8.07 -13.54
C ALA A 109 6.90 7.15 -14.18
N GLY A 110 8.15 7.60 -14.34
CA GLY A 110 9.26 6.77 -14.86
C GLY A 110 9.94 5.87 -13.83
N ALA A 111 9.68 6.04 -12.54
CA ALA A 111 10.18 5.19 -11.47
C ALA A 111 9.14 4.17 -10.98
N ALA A 112 7.85 4.51 -11.08
CA ALA A 112 6.74 3.67 -10.66
C ALA A 112 6.30 2.65 -11.74
N PHE A 113 6.74 2.81 -13.00
CA PHE A 113 6.44 1.95 -14.15
C PHE A 113 7.62 1.86 -15.12
#